data_AF-A0A849QT70-F1
#
_entry.id   AF-A0A849QT70-F1
#
_cell.length_a   1.000
_cell.length_b   1.000
_cell.length_c   1.000
_cell.angle_alpha   90.00
_cell.angle_beta   90.00
_cell.angle_gamma   90.00
#
_symmetry.space_group_name_H-M   'P 1'
#
loop_
_entity.id
_entity.type
_entity.pdbx_description
1 polymer ?
#
loop_
_entity_poly.entity_id
_entity_poly.type
_entity_poly.pdbx_seq_one_letter_code
_entity_poly.pdbx_strand_id
1 'polypeptide(L)'
;NRVKALVKPNETVLVVLDSNHTKLHVLKELNAYSPLVTKGSYVVATDGSMKDLHDVPRGDPDWIWDNPTEAALEFVGDNPEFVIEQPEWAFTESELEKNITHWPGAYLKRVR
;
A
#
# COMPACT_ATOMS: atom_id res chain seq x y z
N ASN A 1 -2.35 -5.62 18.88
CA ASN A 1 -2.22 -6.48 17.67
C ASN A 1 -1.67 -7.85 18.06
N ARG A 2 -2.51 -8.91 18.13
CA ARG A 2 -2.08 -10.26 18.61
C ARG A 2 -1.01 -10.88 17.70
N VAL A 3 -1.06 -10.58 16.41
CA VAL A 3 -0.08 -11.04 15.40
C VAL A 3 1.34 -10.55 15.67
N LYS A 4 1.52 -9.41 16.37
CA LYS A 4 2.84 -8.89 16.73
C LYS A 4 3.65 -9.87 17.57
N ALA A 5 2.97 -10.67 18.41
CA ALA A 5 3.62 -11.66 19.27
C ALA A 5 4.12 -12.89 18.50
N LEU A 6 3.73 -13.05 17.23
CA LEU A 6 4.15 -14.16 16.38
C LEU A 6 5.45 -13.86 15.60
N VAL A 7 5.81 -12.58 15.50
CA VAL A 7 7.04 -12.12 14.82
C VAL A 7 8.23 -12.28 15.76
N LYS A 8 9.23 -13.04 15.34
CA LYS A 8 10.46 -13.27 16.12
C LYS A 8 11.45 -12.12 15.94
N PRO A 9 12.42 -11.96 16.87
CA PRO A 9 13.50 -10.99 16.70
C PRO A 9 14.22 -11.20 15.36
N ASN A 10 14.51 -10.10 14.66
CA ASN A 10 15.23 -10.04 13.38
C ASN A 10 14.51 -10.65 12.17
N GLU A 11 13.22 -11.01 12.26
CA GLU A 11 12.44 -11.34 11.08
C GLU A 11 12.12 -10.09 10.26
N THR A 12 12.24 -10.20 8.93
CA THR A 12 11.79 -9.18 7.99
C THR A 12 10.29 -9.31 7.79
N VAL A 13 9.55 -8.21 7.92
CA VAL A 13 8.10 -8.20 7.85
C VAL A 13 7.64 -7.36 6.66
N LEU A 14 6.84 -7.97 5.80
CA LEU A 14 6.04 -7.35 4.75
C LEU A 14 4.56 -7.49 5.19
N VAL A 15 3.77 -6.43 5.01
CA VAL A 15 2.32 -6.46 5.26
C VAL A 15 1.58 -6.22 3.95
N VAL A 16 0.54 -7.02 3.70
CA VAL A 16 -0.39 -6.83 2.58
C VAL A 16 -1.80 -6.71 3.16
N LEU A 17 -2.50 -5.63 2.82
CA LEU A 17 -3.84 -5.30 3.28
C LEU A 17 -4.81 -5.44 2.11
N ASP A 18 -5.77 -6.36 2.22
CA ASP A 18 -6.68 -6.74 1.13
C ASP A 18 -8.11 -7.00 1.65
N SER A 19 -8.58 -6.16 2.57
CA SER A 19 -9.91 -6.31 3.17
C SER A 19 -10.94 -5.39 2.55
N ASN A 20 -10.98 -4.12 2.95
CA ASN A 20 -11.93 -3.13 2.45
C ASN A 20 -11.17 -1.89 1.97
N HIS A 21 -11.62 -1.36 0.84
CA HIS A 21 -10.86 -0.38 0.08
C HIS A 21 -11.35 1.06 0.22
N THR A 22 -12.26 1.32 1.16
CA THR A 22 -12.58 2.70 1.55
C THR A 22 -11.36 3.34 2.20
N LYS A 23 -11.09 4.60 1.87
CA LYS A 23 -9.96 5.38 2.36
C LYS A 23 -9.86 5.32 3.89
N LEU A 24 -10.98 5.51 4.57
CA LEU A 24 -11.04 5.49 6.04
C LEU A 24 -10.70 4.11 6.62
N HIS A 25 -11.11 3.03 5.97
CA HIS A 25 -10.79 1.67 6.44
C HIS A 25 -9.31 1.38 6.23
N VAL A 26 -8.79 1.62 5.03
CA VAL A 26 -7.38 1.40 4.70
C VAL A 26 -6.48 2.20 5.63
N LEU A 27 -6.82 3.46 5.94
CA LEU A 27 -6.04 4.27 6.89
C LEU A 27 -6.01 3.66 8.30
N LYS A 28 -7.12 3.05 8.76
CA LYS A 28 -7.15 2.34 10.05
C LYS A 28 -6.26 1.09 10.03
N GLU A 29 -6.26 0.34 8.93
CA GLU A 29 -5.39 -0.83 8.77
C GLU A 29 -3.92 -0.42 8.71
N LEU A 30 -3.57 0.58 7.92
CA LEU A 30 -2.21 1.14 7.82
C LEU A 30 -1.69 1.52 9.21
N ASN A 31 -2.46 2.31 9.97
CA ASN A 31 -2.09 2.70 11.34
C ASN A 31 -1.94 1.50 12.30
N ALA A 32 -2.75 0.44 12.12
CA ALA A 32 -2.71 -0.72 12.99
C ALA A 32 -1.51 -1.65 12.70
N TYR A 33 -1.16 -1.81 11.42
CA TYR A 33 -0.23 -2.86 10.96
C TYR A 33 1.12 -2.33 10.47
N SER A 34 1.24 -1.07 10.06
CA SER A 34 2.52 -0.46 9.67
C SER A 34 3.62 -0.56 10.75
N PRO A 35 3.33 -0.55 12.07
CA PRO A 35 4.38 -0.71 13.08
C PRO A 35 5.06 -2.08 13.07
N LEU A 36 4.50 -3.06 12.36
CA LEU A 36 5.12 -4.39 12.16
C LEU A 36 6.14 -4.39 11.03
N VAL A 37 5.98 -3.50 10.04
CA VAL A 37 6.82 -3.47 8.83
C VAL A 37 8.25 -3.15 9.20
N THR A 38 9.20 -3.95 8.73
CA THR A 38 10.62 -3.68 8.95
C THR A 38 11.17 -2.67 7.95
N LYS A 39 12.18 -1.89 8.36
CA LYS A 39 12.89 -0.96 7.46
C LYS A 39 13.37 -1.68 6.20
N GLY A 40 13.17 -1.06 5.04
CA GLY A 40 13.46 -1.60 3.72
C GLY A 40 12.36 -2.49 3.13
N SER A 41 11.37 -2.88 3.94
CA SER A 41 10.18 -3.64 3.52
C SER A 41 8.98 -2.71 3.33
N TYR A 42 7.83 -3.29 3.03
CA TYR A 42 6.61 -2.57 2.64
C TYR A 42 5.40 -2.90 3.52
N VAL A 43 4.47 -1.94 3.60
CA VAL A 43 3.05 -2.23 3.73
C VAL A 43 2.38 -1.86 2.41
N VAL A 44 1.53 -2.75 1.91
CA VAL A 44 0.85 -2.58 0.63
C VAL A 44 -0.65 -2.57 0.89
N ALA A 45 -1.31 -1.47 0.53
CA ALA A 45 -2.77 -1.41 0.45
C ALA A 45 -3.16 -1.82 -0.96
N THR A 46 -3.81 -2.96 -1.15
CA THR A 46 -4.16 -3.45 -2.49
C THR A 46 -5.14 -2.52 -3.20
N ASP A 47 -5.34 -2.75 -4.50
CA ASP A 47 -6.31 -2.05 -5.37
C ASP A 47 -6.18 -0.52 -5.49
N GLY A 48 -4.95 0.00 -5.44
CA GLY A 48 -4.66 1.38 -5.83
C GLY A 48 -5.16 1.77 -7.24
N SER A 49 -5.45 0.82 -8.12
CA SER A 49 -6.05 1.11 -9.43
C SER A 49 -7.46 1.70 -9.34
N MET A 50 -8.16 1.55 -8.19
CA MET A 50 -9.50 2.11 -7.99
C MET A 50 -9.58 3.61 -8.28
N LYS A 51 -8.51 4.36 -8.00
CA LYS A 51 -8.44 5.82 -8.27
C LYS A 51 -8.69 6.16 -9.75
N ASP A 52 -8.35 5.24 -10.66
CA ASP A 52 -8.41 5.43 -12.12
C ASP A 52 -9.68 4.82 -12.72
N LEU A 53 -10.58 4.25 -11.90
CA LEU A 53 -11.73 3.45 -12.33
C LEU A 53 -13.07 4.04 -11.88
N HIS A 54 -13.13 5.34 -11.59
CA HIS A 54 -14.35 5.99 -11.08
C HIS A 54 -15.43 6.20 -12.16
N ASP A 55 -15.10 6.15 -13.45
CA ASP A 55 -15.98 6.48 -14.59
C ASP A 55 -16.20 5.32 -15.58
N VAL A 56 -15.81 4.10 -15.21
CA VAL A 56 -15.96 2.90 -16.04
C VAL A 56 -17.22 2.10 -15.66
N PRO A 57 -17.69 1.15 -16.50
CA PRO A 57 -18.75 0.23 -16.11
C PRO A 57 -18.40 -0.51 -14.82
N ARG A 58 -19.32 -0.46 -13.83
CA ARG A 58 -19.14 -1.00 -12.47
C ARG A 58 -18.09 -0.27 -11.62
N GLY A 59 -17.60 0.88 -12.07
CA GLY A 59 -16.89 1.84 -11.24
C GLY A 59 -17.83 2.55 -10.26
N ASP A 60 -17.24 3.22 -9.28
CA ASP A 60 -17.94 4.07 -8.32
C ASP A 60 -17.42 5.52 -8.44
N PRO A 61 -18.28 6.52 -8.66
CA PRO A 61 -17.87 7.92 -8.69
C PRO A 61 -17.14 8.40 -7.43
N ASP A 62 -17.41 7.79 -6.27
CA ASP A 62 -16.75 8.15 -5.01
C ASP A 62 -15.27 7.74 -4.98
N TRP A 63 -14.83 6.82 -5.85
CA TRP A 63 -13.42 6.43 -5.95
C TRP A 63 -12.49 7.56 -6.40
N ILE A 64 -13.01 8.72 -6.81
CA ILE A 64 -12.20 9.92 -7.00
C ILE A 64 -11.49 10.37 -5.71
N TRP A 65 -12.01 10.02 -4.53
CA TRP A 65 -11.41 10.37 -3.23
C TRP A 65 -11.42 9.21 -2.21
N ASP A 66 -12.33 8.23 -2.34
CA ASP A 66 -12.49 7.10 -1.41
C ASP A 66 -11.84 5.83 -1.97
N ASN A 67 -10.52 5.74 -1.88
CA ASN A 67 -9.76 4.61 -2.42
C ASN A 67 -8.43 4.37 -1.65
N PRO A 68 -7.75 3.22 -1.89
CA PRO A 68 -6.49 2.88 -1.23
C PRO A 68 -5.32 3.81 -1.52
N THR A 69 -5.23 4.39 -2.72
CA THR A 69 -4.17 5.34 -3.06
C THR A 69 -4.30 6.63 -2.25
N GLU A 70 -5.52 7.14 -2.07
CA GLU A 70 -5.77 8.33 -1.25
C GLU A 70 -5.49 8.07 0.23
N ALA A 71 -5.76 6.85 0.73
CA ALA A 71 -5.36 6.45 2.08
C ALA A 71 -3.83 6.38 2.22
N ALA A 72 -3.14 5.84 1.23
CA ALA A 72 -1.68 5.76 1.22
C ALA A 72 -1.05 7.15 1.22
N LEU A 73 -1.57 8.08 0.40
CA LEU A 73 -1.13 9.47 0.34
C LEU A 73 -1.30 10.20 1.67
N GLU A 74 -2.46 10.06 2.30
CA GLU A 74 -2.72 10.65 3.62
C GLU A 74 -1.78 10.06 4.68
N PHE A 75 -1.65 8.73 4.71
CA PHE A 75 -0.82 8.04 5.68
C PHE A 75 0.65 8.48 5.62
N VAL A 76 1.27 8.59 4.44
CA VAL A 76 2.68 9.04 4.35
C VAL A 76 2.85 10.52 4.69
N GLY A 77 1.79 11.34 4.59
CA GLY A 77 1.80 12.72 5.06
C GLY A 77 2.02 12.82 6.58
N ASP A 78 1.46 11.87 7.33
CA ASP A 78 1.54 11.82 8.80
C ASP A 78 2.67 10.90 9.32
N ASN A 79 3.22 10.01 8.49
CA ASN A 79 4.20 8.99 8.87
C ASN A 79 5.48 9.11 8.02
N PRO A 80 6.41 10.03 8.36
CA PRO A 80 7.58 10.35 7.54
C PRO A 80 8.65 9.23 7.50
N GLU A 81 8.46 8.14 8.21
CA GLU A 81 9.23 6.91 8.07
C GLU A 81 8.80 6.04 6.87
N PHE A 82 7.67 6.37 6.23
CA PHE A 82 7.19 5.73 5.02
C PHE A 82 7.23 6.65 3.80
N VAL A 83 7.41 6.07 2.62
CA VAL A 83 7.29 6.74 1.32
C VAL A 83 6.47 5.87 0.37
N ILE A 84 5.74 6.49 -0.55
CA ILE A 84 5.13 5.74 -1.66
C ILE A 84 6.22 5.44 -2.68
N GLU A 85 6.58 4.18 -2.82
CA GLU A 85 7.64 3.74 -3.74
C GLU A 85 7.24 2.40 -4.34
N GLN A 86 7.22 2.32 -5.66
CA GLN A 86 6.98 1.06 -6.34
C GLN A 86 8.27 0.22 -6.33
N PRO A 87 8.20 -1.09 -6.00
CA PRO A 87 9.40 -1.93 -5.96
C PRO A 87 10.10 -1.99 -7.32
N GLU A 88 11.41 -1.77 -7.32
CA GLU A 88 12.27 -1.96 -8.49
C GLU A 88 12.28 -3.43 -8.94
N TRP A 89 12.47 -3.65 -10.24
CA TRP A 89 12.66 -4.99 -10.78
C TRP A 89 14.06 -5.51 -10.50
N ALA A 90 14.16 -6.76 -10.06
CA ALA A 90 15.43 -7.45 -9.97
C ALA A 90 16.06 -7.70 -11.35
N PHE A 91 15.23 -7.92 -12.37
CA PHE A 91 15.61 -8.04 -13.78
C PHE A 91 14.39 -7.80 -14.67
N THR A 92 14.60 -7.38 -15.92
CA THR A 92 13.57 -7.33 -16.98
C THR A 92 14.23 -7.63 -18.33
N GLU A 93 13.58 -8.44 -19.16
CA GLU A 93 13.97 -8.71 -20.56
C GLU A 93 12.97 -8.09 -21.55
N SER A 94 12.10 -7.21 -21.05
CA SER A 94 11.07 -6.53 -21.84
C SER A 94 11.41 -5.05 -22.03
N GLU A 95 10.70 -4.38 -22.93
CA GLU A 95 10.77 -2.92 -23.14
C GLU A 95 9.90 -2.13 -22.16
N LEU A 96 9.26 -2.79 -21.18
CA LEU A 96 8.47 -2.09 -20.17
C LEU A 96 9.38 -1.25 -19.28
N GLU A 97 8.87 -0.11 -18.82
CA GLU A 97 9.59 0.79 -17.90
C GLU A 97 8.99 0.81 -16.48
N LYS A 98 7.82 0.18 -16.28
CA LYS A 98 7.06 0.19 -15.02
C LYS A 98 6.37 -1.14 -14.77
N ASN A 99 6.20 -1.53 -13.50
CA ASN A 99 5.54 -2.79 -13.17
C ASN A 99 4.06 -2.74 -13.55
N ILE A 100 3.58 -3.85 -14.12
CA ILE A 100 2.15 -4.12 -14.27
C ILE A 100 1.62 -4.51 -12.90
N THR A 101 0.69 -3.73 -12.37
CA THR A 101 0.13 -3.93 -11.02
C THR A 101 -1.27 -3.35 -10.91
N HIS A 102 -2.08 -3.96 -10.05
CA HIS A 102 -3.38 -3.44 -9.63
C HIS A 102 -3.25 -2.42 -8.48
N TRP A 103 -2.04 -2.17 -7.96
CA TRP A 103 -1.81 -1.38 -6.75
C TRP A 103 -0.98 -0.11 -6.99
N PRO A 104 -1.16 0.63 -8.11
CA PRO A 104 -0.39 1.85 -8.35
C PRO A 104 -0.58 2.87 -7.22
N GLY A 105 0.54 3.43 -6.74
CA GLY A 105 0.51 4.44 -5.67
C GLY A 105 0.15 3.91 -4.29
N ALA A 106 0.04 2.60 -4.09
CA ALA A 106 -0.35 2.00 -2.81
C ALA A 106 0.72 1.04 -2.24
N TYR A 107 1.96 1.16 -2.70
CA TYR A 107 3.15 0.55 -2.12
C TYR A 107 3.81 1.54 -1.15
N LEU A 108 3.75 1.28 0.15
CA LEU A 108 4.36 2.13 1.16
C LEU A 108 5.63 1.46 1.72
N LYS A 109 6.79 1.98 1.32
CA LYS A 109 8.10 1.50 1.78
C LYS A 109 8.47 2.15 3.10
N ARG A 110 8.88 1.35 4.09
CA ARG A 110 9.47 1.89 5.31
C ARG A 110 10.93 2.24 5.08
N VAL A 111 11.27 3.53 5.10
CA VAL A 111 12.62 4.04 4.85
C VAL A 111 13.41 4.38 6.11
N ARG A 112 12.74 4.51 7.27
CA ARG A 112 13.38 4.84 8.55
C ARG A 112 13.12 3.81 9.64
#